data_AF-A0A559REP6-F1
#
_entry.id   AF-A0A559REP6-F1
#
_cell.length_a   1.000
_cell.length_b   1.000
_cell.length_c   1.000
_cell.angle_alpha   90.00
_cell.angle_beta   90.00
_cell.angle_gamma   90.00
#
_symmetry.space_group_name_H-M   'P 1'
#
loop_
_entity.id
_entity.type
_entity.pdbx_description
1 polymer ?
#
loop_
_entity_poly.entity_id
_entity_poly.type
_entity_poly.pdbx_seq_one_letter_code
_entity_poly.pdbx_strand_id
1 'polypeptide(L)' 'MKKKVITFFVSALFYGVLSYLINYFVKSDYTNNQIINMSIFFGVAMGLFETLVRPLIFKTKTK' A
#
# COMPACT_ATOMS: atom_id res chain seq x y z
N MET A 1 -16.56 -0.59 -10.86
CA MET A 1 -15.54 0.48 -10.69
C MET A 1 -15.42 0.95 -9.24
N LYS A 2 -16.52 1.33 -8.56
CA LYS A 2 -16.51 1.82 -7.17
C LYS A 2 -15.74 0.92 -6.17
N LYS A 3 -15.95 -0.41 -6.21
CA LYS A 3 -15.24 -1.36 -5.34
C LYS A 3 -13.72 -1.34 -5.52
N LYS A 4 -13.23 -1.28 -6.78
CA LYS A 4 -11.78 -1.22 -7.09
C LYS A 4 -11.14 0.06 -6.55
N VAL A 5 -11.84 1.19 -6.66
CA VAL A 5 -11.38 2.48 -6.14
C VAL A 5 -11.29 2.44 -4.60
N ILE A 6 -12.30 1.88 -3.93
CA ILE A 6 -12.28 1.72 -2.46
C ILE A 6 -11.14 0.78 -2.05
N THR A 7 -10.97 -0.36 -2.72
CA THR A 7 -9.86 -1.28 -2.46
C THR A 7 -8.52 -0.58 -2.61
N PHE A 8 -8.32 0.20 -3.68
CA PHE A 8 -7.10 0.99 -3.87
C PHE A 8 -6.82 1.91 -2.69
N PHE A 9 -7.78 2.76 -2.30
CA PHE A 9 -7.56 3.75 -1.24
C PHE A 9 -7.34 3.10 0.13
N VAL A 10 -8.12 2.07 0.47
CA VAL A 10 -7.99 1.35 1.73
C VAL A 10 -6.62 0.67 1.81
N SER A 11 -6.23 -0.06 0.77
CA SER A 11 -4.92 -0.72 0.72
C SER A 11 -3.79 0.30 0.77
N ALA A 12 -3.87 1.39 -0.01
CA ALA A 12 -2.81 2.39 -0.05
C ALA A 12 -2.60 3.08 1.30
N LEU A 13 -3.69 3.42 1.99
CA LEU A 13 -3.62 4.01 3.32
C LEU A 13 -3.03 3.02 4.33
N PHE A 14 -3.54 1.79 4.36
CA PHE A 14 -3.14 0.83 5.38
C PHE A 14 -1.66 0.41 5.23
N TYR A 15 -1.23 0.10 4.02
CA TYR A 15 0.17 -0.26 3.74
C TYR A 15 1.12 0.94 3.88
N GLY A 16 0.67 2.14 3.52
CA GLY A 16 1.47 3.35 3.72
C GLY A 16 1.71 3.64 5.20
N VAL A 17 0.66 3.59 6.03
CA VAL A 17 0.78 3.75 7.48
C VAL A 17 1.66 2.65 8.09
N LEU A 18 1.48 1.40 7.68
CA LEU A 18 2.30 0.28 8.15
C LEU A 18 3.79 0.49 7.82
N SER A 19 4.10 0.90 6.59
CA SER A 19 5.47 1.23 6.17
C SER A 19 6.07 2.34 7.01
N TYR A 20 5.31 3.40 7.28
CA TYR A 20 5.76 4.51 8.11
C TYR A 20 6.08 4.04 9.52
N LEU A 21 5.18 3.27 10.14
CA LEU A 21 5.37 2.72 11.48
C LEU A 21 6.60 1.82 11.56
N ILE A 22 6.81 0.94 10.57
CA ILE A 22 7.99 0.08 10.53
C ILE A 22 9.27 0.93 10.52
N ASN A 23 9.38 1.91 9.61
CA ASN A 23 10.58 2.74 9.54
C ASN A 23 10.79 3.59 10.81
N TYR A 24 9.70 4.03 11.44
CA TYR A 24 9.75 4.76 12.71
C TYR A 24 10.26 3.86 13.86
N PHE A 25 9.74 2.64 14.00
CA PHE A 25 10.15 1.70 15.06
C PHE A 25 11.54 1.12 14.85
N VAL A 26 11.92 0.85 13.59
CA VAL A 26 13.23 0.32 13.22
C VAL A 26 14.33 1.38 13.35
N LYS A 27 13.98 2.63 13.67
CA LYS A 27 14.91 3.78 13.76
C LYS A 27 15.80 3.87 12.53
N SER A 28 15.19 3.87 11.35
CA SER A 28 15.96 3.98 10.11
C SER A 28 16.77 5.29 10.07
N ASP A 29 17.93 5.28 9.43
CA ASP A 29 18.78 6.47 9.26
C ASP A 29 18.17 7.54 8.32
N TYR A 30 16.96 7.30 7.80
CA TYR A 30 16.25 8.25 6.96
C TYR A 30 15.61 9.38 7.76
N THR A 31 15.59 10.58 7.18
CA THR A 31 14.84 11.70 7.71
C THR A 31 13.33 11.44 7.67
N ASN A 32 12.55 12.07 8.55
CA ASN A 32 11.09 11.93 8.57
C ASN A 32 10.44 12.19 7.19
N ASN A 33 10.91 13.21 6.46
CA ASN A 33 10.40 13.52 5.12
C ASN A 33 10.66 12.39 4.11
N GLN A 34 11.84 11.76 4.17
CA GLN A 34 12.15 10.60 3.33
C GLN A 34 11.27 9.40 3.69
N ILE A 35 11.07 9.14 4.98
CA ILE A 35 10.21 8.04 5.46
C ILE A 35 8.76 8.25 4.99
N ILE A 36 8.24 9.48 5.09
CA ILE A 36 6.89 9.82 4.60
C ILE A 36 6.79 9.58 3.10
N ASN A 37 7.73 10.10 2.30
CA ASN A 37 7.72 9.94 0.85
C ASN A 37 7.79 8.46 0.42
N MET A 38 8.68 7.69 1.03
CA MET A 38 8.80 6.25 0.78
C MET A 38 7.53 5.50 1.17
N SER A 39 6.92 5.86 2.29
CA SER A 39 5.70 5.22 2.78
C SER A 39 4.48 5.55 1.92
N ILE A 40 4.36 6.78 1.44
CA ILE A 40 3.33 7.16 0.46
C ILE A 40 3.53 6.37 -0.84
N PHE A 41 4.75 6.33 -1.36
CA PHE A 41 5.07 5.57 -2.58
C PHE A 41 4.73 4.08 -2.43
N PHE A 42 5.16 3.47 -1.31
CA PHE A 42 4.86 2.08 -1.00
C PHE A 42 3.35 1.83 -0.88
N GLY A 43 2.62 2.71 -0.18
CA GLY A 43 1.17 2.65 -0.09
C GLY A 43 0.51 2.65 -1.47
N VAL A 44 0.85 3.62 -2.33
CA VAL A 44 0.31 3.69 -3.70
C VAL A 44 0.62 2.42 -4.50
N ALA A 45 1.86 1.91 -4.43
CA ALA A 45 2.26 0.68 -5.10
C ALA A 45 1.43 -0.52 -4.63
N MET A 46 1.21 -0.66 -3.31
CA MET A 46 0.39 -1.72 -2.74
C MET A 46 -1.10 -1.56 -3.08
N GLY A 47 -1.61 -0.34 -3.14
CA GLY A 47 -2.96 -0.05 -3.62
C GLY A 47 -3.18 -0.52 -5.06
N LEU A 48 -2.22 -0.24 -5.95
CA LEU A 48 -2.24 -0.73 -7.33
C LEU A 48 -2.14 -2.25 -7.39
N PHE A 49 -1.23 -2.84 -6.60
CA PHE A 49 -1.07 -4.28 -6.52
C PHE A 49 -2.36 -4.99 -6.12
N GLU A 50 -2.99 -4.59 -5.01
CA GLU A 50 -4.23 -5.20 -4.50
C GLU A 50 -5.40 -5.05 -5.49
N THR A 51 -5.44 -3.94 -6.21
CA THR A 51 -6.56 -3.61 -7.10
C THR A 51 -6.43 -4.24 -8.48
N LEU A 52 -5.21 -4.30 -9.03
CA LEU A 52 -4.96 -4.68 -10.42
C LEU A 52 -4.26 -6.03 -10.53
N VAL A 53 -3.25 -6.28 -9.70
CA VAL A 53 -2.33 -7.42 -9.85
C VAL A 53 -2.85 -8.64 -9.08
N ARG A 54 -3.26 -8.46 -7.83
CA ARG A 54 -3.72 -9.56 -6.97
C ARG A 54 -4.89 -10.35 -7.55
N PRO A 55 -5.94 -9.74 -8.16
CA PRO A 55 -7.02 -10.51 -8.77
C PRO A 55 -6.60 -11.35 -9.99
N LEU A 56 -5.49 -10.96 -10.65
CA LEU A 56 -4.93 -11.70 -11.80
C LEU A 56 -4.10 -12.90 -11.34
N ILE A 57 -3.31 -12.73 -10.27
CA ILE A 57 -2.49 -13.80 -9.69
C ILE A 57 -3.39 -14.85 -9.03
N PHE A 58 -4.27 -14.40 -8.15
CA PHE A 58 -5.23 -15.26 -7.48
C PHE A 58 -6.50 -15.21 -8.32
N LYS A 59 -6.55 -16.03 -9.40
CA LYS A 59 -7.75 -16.26 -10.21
C LYS A 59 -8.94 -16.25 -9.27
N THR A 60 -9.65 -15.13 -9.24
CA THR A 60 -10.83 -15.03 -8.38
C THR A 60 -11.80 -15.99 -9.04
N LYS A 61 -12.00 -17.18 -8.46
CA LYS A 61 -13.15 -18.02 -8.78
C LYS A 61 -14.36 -17.23 -8.30
N THR A 62 -14.76 -16.20 -9.04
CA THR A 62 -16.11 -15.67 -9.02
C THR A 62 -16.99 -16.81 -9.52
N LYS A 63 -17.46 -17.63 -8.57
CA LYS A 63 -18.78 -18.24 -8.67
C LYS A 63 -19.81 -17.13 -8.66
#